data_AF-A0A3D1V121-F1
#
_entry.id   AF-A0A3D1V121-F1
#
_cell.length_a   1.000
_cell.length_b   1.000
_cell.length_c   1.000
_cell.angle_alpha   90.00
_cell.angle_beta   90.00
_cell.angle_gamma   90.00
#
_symmetry.space_group_name_H-M   'P 1'
#
loop_
_entity.id
_entity.type
_entity.pdbx_description
1 polymer ?
#
loop_
_entity_poly.entity_id
_entity_poly.type
_entity_poly.pdbx_seq_one_letter_code
_entity_poly.pdbx_strand_id
1 'polypeptide(L)' 'MTATIGMDEARERIAAEARALHPRLVAISQDLHAHPELSFEEHHAAALLTGELEEHGFEVERGTA' A
#
# COMPACT_ATOMS: atom_id res chain seq x y z
N MET A 1 -1.88 23.20 -15.00
CA MET A 1 -3.35 23.37 -15.00
C MET A 1 -3.95 22.20 -14.26
N THR A 2 -4.28 22.36 -12.98
CA THR A 2 -4.93 21.30 -12.20
C THR A 2 -6.43 21.46 -12.40
N ALA A 3 -7.09 20.48 -13.01
CA ALA A 3 -8.54 20.48 -13.12
C ALA A 3 -9.13 20.22 -11.72
N THR A 4 -9.99 21.11 -11.24
CA THR A 4 -10.78 20.90 -10.03
C THR A 4 -11.91 19.93 -10.36
N ILE A 5 -11.78 18.67 -9.94
CA ILE A 5 -12.82 17.65 -10.07
C ILE A 5 -13.89 17.82 -8.98
N GLY A 6 -15.13 17.44 -9.30
CA GLY A 6 -16.22 17.42 -8.33
C GLY A 6 -15.99 16.39 -7.22
N MET A 7 -16.56 16.58 -6.04
CA MET A 7 -16.38 15.64 -4.92
C MET A 7 -16.91 14.24 -5.21
N ASP A 8 -18.02 14.14 -5.93
CA ASP A 8 -18.60 12.84 -6.32
C ASP A 8 -17.71 12.12 -7.33
N GLU A 9 -17.14 12.84 -8.30
CA GLU A 9 -16.17 12.32 -9.26
C GLU A 9 -14.88 11.86 -8.55
N ALA A 10 -14.38 12.65 -7.61
CA ALA A 10 -13.22 12.28 -6.79
C ALA A 10 -13.47 11.00 -5.98
N ARG A 11 -14.66 10.87 -5.37
CA ARG A 11 -15.07 9.67 -4.63
C ARG A 11 -15.14 8.44 -5.54
N GLU A 12 -15.74 8.56 -6.72
CA GLU A 12 -15.83 7.43 -7.65
C GLU A 12 -14.45 7.00 -8.14
N ARG A 13 -13.56 7.95 -8.44
CA ARG A 13 -12.19 7.65 -8.82
C ARG A 13 -11.44 6.90 -7.72
N ILE A 14 -11.52 7.38 -6.47
CA ILE A 14 -10.91 6.69 -5.32
C ILE A 14 -11.48 5.28 -5.16
N ALA A 15 -12.81 5.12 -5.29
CA ALA A 15 -13.46 3.83 -5.17
C ALA A 15 -13.04 2.86 -6.28
N ALA A 16 -12.86 3.34 -7.51
CA ALA A 16 -12.36 2.55 -8.63
C ALA A 16 -10.93 2.06 -8.39
N GLU A 17 -10.02 2.95 -7.96
CA GLU A 17 -8.64 2.56 -7.61
C GLU A 17 -8.60 1.58 -6.44
N ALA A 18 -9.39 1.81 -5.39
CA ALA A 18 -9.47 0.90 -4.25
C ALA A 18 -9.95 -0.50 -4.67
N ARG A 19 -10.92 -0.59 -5.58
CA ARG A 19 -11.38 -1.88 -6.13
C ARG A 19 -10.29 -2.56 -6.97
N ALA A 20 -9.52 -1.79 -7.74
CA ALA A 20 -8.40 -2.33 -8.52
C ALA A 20 -7.29 -2.88 -7.62
N LEU A 21 -6.97 -2.20 -6.51
CA LEU A 21 -5.95 -2.60 -5.54
C LEU A 21 -6.40 -3.74 -4.61
N HIS A 22 -7.71 -3.93 -4.42
CA HIS A 22 -8.25 -4.86 -3.43
C HIS A 22 -7.64 -6.27 -3.47
N PRO A 23 -7.51 -6.96 -4.63
CA PRO A 23 -6.90 -8.28 -4.67
C PRO A 23 -5.44 -8.30 -4.14
N ARG A 24 -4.67 -7.25 -4.46
CA ARG A 24 -3.28 -7.12 -4.00
C ARG A 24 -3.20 -6.84 -2.51
N LEU A 25 -4.04 -5.95 -1.99
CA LEU A 25 -4.12 -5.66 -0.55
C LEU A 25 -4.50 -6.90 0.26
N VAL A 26 -5.42 -7.73 -0.24
CA VAL A 26 -5.77 -9.02 0.37
C VAL A 26 -4.57 -9.97 0.37
N ALA A 27 -3.85 -10.07 -0.76
CA ALA A 27 -2.67 -10.92 -0.85
C ALA A 27 -1.56 -10.49 0.14
N ILE A 28 -1.29 -9.19 0.24
CA ILE A 28 -0.34 -8.63 1.23
C ILE A 28 -0.80 -9.00 2.65
N SER A 29 -2.09 -8.81 2.98
CA SER A 29 -2.61 -9.15 4.31
C SER A 29 -2.47 -10.63 4.64
N GLN A 30 -2.73 -11.52 3.68
CA GLN A 30 -2.59 -12.96 3.85
C GLN A 30 -1.13 -13.36 4.03
N ASP A 31 -0.23 -12.74 3.27
CA ASP A 31 1.20 -12.97 3.35
C ASP A 31 1.75 -12.56 4.74
N LEU A 32 1.44 -11.35 5.20
CA LEU A 32 1.83 -10.88 6.54
C LEU A 32 1.28 -11.78 7.64
N HIS A 33 0.04 -12.29 7.48
CA HIS A 33 -0.54 -13.23 8.44
C HIS A 33 0.15 -14.59 8.44
N ALA A 34 0.60 -15.07 7.27
CA ALA A 34 1.31 -16.33 7.12
C ALA A 34 2.77 -16.27 7.63
N HIS A 35 3.35 -15.07 7.68
CA HIS A 35 4.74 -14.82 8.07
C HIS A 35 4.80 -13.88 9.29
N PRO A 36 4.36 -14.31 10.49
CA PRO A 36 4.46 -13.48 11.68
C PRO A 36 5.92 -13.30 12.09
N GLU A 37 6.30 -12.07 12.42
CA GLU A 37 7.64 -11.68 12.86
C GLU A 37 7.60 -11.11 14.28
N LEU A 38 8.75 -11.08 14.96
CA LEU A 38 8.88 -10.47 16.29
C LEU A 38 8.90 -8.96 16.18
N SER A 39 8.44 -8.28 17.24
CA SER A 39 8.54 -6.83 17.32
C SER A 39 9.98 -6.36 17.18
N PHE A 40 10.20 -5.37 16.31
CA PHE A 40 11.51 -4.80 15.94
C PHE A 40 12.41 -5.72 15.10
N GLU A 41 11.90 -6.86 14.63
CA GLU A 41 12.61 -7.79 13.74
C GLU A 41 11.78 -8.09 12.46
N GLU A 42 10.86 -7.21 12.09
CA GLU A 42 9.94 -7.40 10.95
C GLU A 42 10.61 -7.13 9.59
N HIS A 43 11.60 -7.95 9.23
CA HIS A 43 12.35 -7.82 7.99
C HIS A 43 11.50 -8.07 6.75
N HIS A 44 10.68 -9.11 6.76
CA HIS A 44 9.82 -9.49 5.65
C HIS A 44 8.69 -8.50 5.46
N ALA A 45 7.98 -8.15 6.53
CA ALA A 45 6.89 -7.17 6.46
C ALA A 45 7.39 -5.79 5.99
N ALA A 46 8.53 -5.33 6.53
CA ALA A 46 9.12 -4.07 6.10
C ALA A 46 9.52 -4.10 4.62
N ALA A 47 10.17 -5.18 4.15
CA ALA A 47 10.54 -5.33 2.75
C ALA A 47 9.31 -5.36 1.83
N LEU A 48 8.28 -6.14 2.17
CA LEU A 48 7.05 -6.28 1.39
C LEU A 48 6.31 -4.93 1.25
N LEU A 49 6.08 -4.24 2.37
CA LEU A 49 5.31 -2.99 2.37
C LEU A 49 6.07 -1.85 1.70
N THR A 50 7.38 -1.75 1.94
CA THR A 50 8.21 -0.71 1.31
C THR A 50 8.34 -0.94 -0.20
N GLY A 51 8.50 -2.19 -0.64
CA GLY A 51 8.50 -2.53 -2.06
C GLY A 51 7.16 -2.20 -2.74
N GLU A 52 6.03 -2.54 -2.10
CA GLU A 52 4.71 -2.18 -2.62
C GLU A 52 4.58 -0.65 -2.81
N LEU A 53 4.97 0.15 -1.80
CA LEU A 53 4.93 1.61 -1.90
C LEU A 53 5.83 2.14 -3.02
N GLU A 54 7.05 1.63 -3.16
CA GLU A 54 7.94 2.02 -4.27
C GLU A 54 7.32 1.72 -5.64
N GLU A 55 6.69 0.55 -5.80
CA GLU A 55 6.01 0.16 -7.05
C GLU A 55 4.85 1.10 -7.42
N HIS A 56 4.17 1.68 -6.42
CA HIS A 56 3.12 2.70 -6.62
C HIS A 56 3.68 4.13 -6.75
N GLY A 57 5.00 4.29 -6.86
CA GLY A 57 5.66 5.57 -7.13
C GLY A 57 5.86 6.46 -5.91
N PHE A 58 5.77 5.90 -4.70
CA PHE A 58 6.14 6.62 -3.49
C PHE A 58 7.66 6.66 -3.34
N GLU A 59 8.19 7.80 -2.89
CA GLU A 59 9.55 7.87 -2.35
C GLU A 59 9.53 7.27 -0.94
N VAL A 60 10.21 6.15 -0.75
CA VAL A 60 10.20 5.40 0.52
C VAL A 60 11.52 5.58 1.23
N GLU A 61 11.46 6.14 2.44
CA GLU A 61 12.58 6.15 3.37
C GLU A 61 12.51 4.92 4.28
N ARG A 62 13.56 4.10 4.28
CA ARG A 62 13.70 2.98 5.21
C ARG A 62 14.55 3.43 6.39
N GLY A 63 13.90 3.67 7.53
CA GLY A 63 14.58 3.98 8.78
C GLY A 63 15.26 2.76 9.40
N THR A 64 16.17 2.98 10.35
CA THR A 64 16.82 1.93 11.13
C THR A 64 16.26 1.87 12.55
N ALA A 65 15.67 0.71 12.89
CA ALA A 65 15.35 0.20 14.23
C ALA A 65 14.39 1.01 15.11
#